data_AF-A0A1V4SUK8-F1
#
_entry.id   AF-A0A1V4SUK8-F1
#
_cell.length_a   1.000
_cell.length_b   1.000
_cell.length_c   1.000
_cell.angle_alpha   90.00
_cell.angle_beta   90.00
_cell.angle_gamma   90.00
#
_symmetry.space_group_name_H-M   'P 1'
#
loop_
_entity.id
_entity.type
_entity.pdbx_description
1 polymer ?
#
loop_
_entity_poly.entity_id
_entity_poly.type
_entity_poly.pdbx_seq_one_letter_code
_entity_poly.pdbx_strand_id
1 'polypeptide(L)'
;MKMNFEEYKRNLKENTCFAPGLDSINEALENLYSDMEPTSYKLFTPSTSLFGGISDLQGFSIYNSTSHKEHNHIISFGFSELYGDEHKFMRERSKFGYELTFRTTSIEEDEIEKILTAINNIYKYNKKSSIYLEENIFIDYRELIDEDSSIAGFIVTKDKELPSLDTIHGKVDFLQLHPIDCCTLSTLKSGKFKLEDIIEVLEEDNPLLICN
;
A
#
# COMPACT_ATOMS: atom_id res chain seq x y z
N MET A 1 8.52 -10.16 -22.39
CA MET A 1 8.95 -11.58 -22.32
C MET A 1 9.38 -11.82 -20.88
N LYS A 2 8.76 -12.74 -20.13
CA LYS A 2 9.14 -12.97 -18.72
C LYS A 2 10.58 -13.50 -18.66
N MET A 3 11.42 -12.84 -17.87
CA MET A 3 12.84 -13.17 -17.66
C MET A 3 12.99 -14.62 -17.17
N ASN A 4 13.92 -15.39 -17.74
CA ASN A 4 14.17 -16.76 -17.29
C ASN A 4 15.14 -16.81 -16.09
N PHE A 5 15.29 -17.98 -15.46
CA PHE A 5 16.10 -18.12 -14.24
C PHE A 5 17.59 -17.80 -14.45
N GLU A 6 18.16 -18.15 -15.60
CA GLU A 6 19.58 -17.85 -15.90
C GLU A 6 19.80 -16.35 -16.10
N GLU A 7 18.89 -15.68 -16.81
CA GLU A 7 18.89 -14.22 -16.94
C GLU A 7 18.72 -13.55 -15.58
N TYR A 8 17.85 -14.07 -14.72
CA TYR A 8 17.63 -13.57 -13.36
C TYR A 8 18.88 -13.71 -12.49
N LYS A 9 19.53 -14.88 -12.49
CA LYS A 9 20.80 -15.10 -11.76
C LYS A 9 21.93 -14.23 -12.29
N ARG A 10 21.95 -13.95 -13.59
CA ARG A 10 22.90 -13.01 -14.18
C ARG A 10 22.64 -11.59 -13.68
N ASN A 11 21.39 -11.13 -13.72
CA ASN A 11 21.01 -9.81 -13.21
C ASN A 11 21.33 -9.65 -11.71
N LEU A 12 21.11 -10.68 -10.89
CA LEU A 12 21.50 -10.68 -9.48
C LEU A 12 23.01 -10.47 -9.25
N LYS A 13 23.86 -10.95 -10.17
CA LYS A 13 25.31 -10.81 -10.08
C LYS A 13 25.83 -9.50 -10.65
N GLU A 14 25.23 -9.05 -11.75
CA GLU A 14 25.72 -7.93 -12.57
C GLU A 14 25.08 -6.59 -12.18
N ASN A 15 23.89 -6.60 -11.59
CA ASN A 15 23.15 -5.39 -11.24
C ASN A 15 22.89 -5.34 -9.72
N THR A 16 23.66 -4.50 -9.03
CA THR A 16 23.57 -4.30 -7.57
C THR A 16 22.24 -3.68 -7.13
N CYS A 17 21.50 -3.06 -8.04
CA CYS A 17 20.20 -2.43 -7.79
C CYS A 17 19.05 -3.21 -8.44
N PHE A 18 19.25 -4.50 -8.76
CA PHE A 18 18.23 -5.29 -9.43
C PHE A 18 16.95 -5.41 -8.59
N ALA A 19 15.88 -4.76 -9.04
CA ALA A 19 14.63 -4.63 -8.30
C ALA A 19 13.40 -4.90 -9.18
N PRO A 20 13.27 -6.11 -9.76
CA PRO A 20 12.24 -6.39 -10.75
C PRO A 20 10.81 -6.31 -10.19
N GLY A 21 10.62 -6.46 -8.87
CA GLY A 21 9.33 -6.23 -8.23
C GLY A 21 8.99 -4.75 -8.17
N LEU A 22 9.96 -3.91 -7.80
CA LEU A 22 9.81 -2.44 -7.84
C LEU A 22 9.60 -1.95 -9.27
N ASP A 23 10.35 -2.47 -10.24
CA ASP A 23 10.21 -2.11 -11.67
C ASP A 23 8.79 -2.40 -12.16
N SER A 24 8.20 -3.54 -11.76
CA SER A 24 6.82 -3.90 -12.12
C SER A 24 5.79 -2.93 -11.52
N ILE A 25 6.01 -2.46 -10.29
CA ILE A 25 5.12 -1.49 -9.64
C ILE A 25 5.28 -0.12 -10.30
N ASN A 26 6.52 0.32 -10.56
CA ASN A 26 6.79 1.59 -11.23
C ASN A 26 6.19 1.64 -12.63
N GLU A 27 6.28 0.56 -13.42
CA GLU A 27 5.61 0.47 -14.72
C GLU A 27 4.09 0.66 -14.59
N ALA A 28 3.45 0.08 -13.57
CA ALA A 28 2.02 0.26 -13.33
C ALA A 28 1.67 1.71 -12.94
N LEU A 29 2.53 2.36 -12.15
CA LEU A 29 2.39 3.76 -11.76
C LEU A 29 2.61 4.71 -12.95
N GLU A 30 3.63 4.47 -13.77
CA GLU A 30 3.91 5.21 -15.01
C GLU A 30 2.73 5.14 -15.98
N ASN A 31 2.12 3.96 -16.13
CA ASN A 31 0.91 3.78 -16.95
C ASN A 31 -0.30 4.56 -16.40
N LEU A 32 -0.48 4.61 -15.07
CA LEU A 32 -1.58 5.35 -14.45
C LEU A 32 -1.37 6.87 -14.54
N TYR A 33 -0.12 7.33 -14.34
CA TYR A 33 0.23 8.75 -14.24
C TYR A 33 0.85 9.35 -15.48
N SER A 34 0.90 8.60 -16.59
CA SER A 34 1.44 9.05 -17.88
C SER A 34 2.85 9.64 -17.77
N ASP A 35 3.76 8.89 -17.11
CA ASP A 35 5.15 9.29 -16.87
C ASP A 35 5.33 10.57 -16.01
N MET A 36 4.28 11.02 -15.31
CA MET A 36 4.41 12.11 -14.34
C MET A 36 5.28 11.66 -13.17
N GLU A 37 6.29 12.44 -12.83
CA GLU A 37 7.10 12.21 -11.64
C GLU A 37 6.25 12.40 -10.36
N PRO A 38 6.40 11.54 -9.34
CA PRO A 38 5.72 11.70 -8.07
C PRO A 38 6.11 13.02 -7.38
N THR A 39 5.16 13.63 -6.67
CA THR A 39 5.43 14.83 -5.85
C THR A 39 6.35 14.52 -4.68
N SER A 40 6.34 13.28 -4.20
CA SER A 40 7.32 12.77 -3.25
C SER A 40 7.62 11.30 -3.52
N TYR A 41 8.89 10.93 -3.55
CA TYR A 41 9.33 9.54 -3.68
C TYR A 41 10.47 9.29 -2.70
N LYS A 42 10.29 8.31 -1.83
CA LYS A 42 11.31 7.92 -0.86
C LYS A 42 11.42 6.41 -0.80
N LEU A 43 12.59 5.89 -1.15
CA LEU A 43 13.02 4.56 -0.75
C LEU A 43 13.96 4.68 0.45
N PHE A 44 13.65 3.98 1.52
CA PHE A 44 14.43 3.95 2.74
C PHE A 44 15.59 2.97 2.61
N THR A 45 16.77 3.42 2.99
CA THR A 45 17.89 2.55 3.33
C THR A 45 17.89 2.35 4.86
N PRO A 46 18.62 1.37 5.39
CA PRO A 46 18.75 1.20 6.84
C PRO A 46 19.19 2.48 7.59
N SER A 47 19.87 3.41 6.91
CA SER A 47 20.32 4.68 7.47
C SER A 47 19.37 5.87 7.24
N THR A 48 18.35 5.75 6.40
CA THR A 48 17.42 6.85 6.04
C THR A 48 15.96 6.58 6.41
N SER A 49 15.71 5.55 7.22
CA SER A 49 14.39 5.26 7.78
C SER A 49 13.77 6.50 8.43
N LEU A 50 12.61 6.94 7.94
CA LEU A 50 11.87 8.12 8.44
C LEU A 50 11.57 8.09 9.95
N PHE A 51 11.53 6.90 10.53
CA PHE A 51 11.09 6.67 11.90
C PHE A 51 12.27 6.42 12.86
N GLY A 52 13.34 7.22 12.77
CA GLY A 52 14.50 7.11 13.68
C GLY A 52 15.21 5.75 13.61
N GLY A 53 15.25 5.10 12.44
CA GLY A 53 15.87 3.79 12.24
C GLY A 53 14.97 2.56 12.44
N ILE A 54 13.67 2.73 12.73
CA ILE A 54 12.71 1.64 13.03
C ILE A 54 11.58 1.56 11.98
N SER A 55 11.89 1.79 10.70
CA SER A 55 10.99 1.53 9.58
C SER A 55 11.34 0.17 8.98
N ASP A 56 10.43 -0.80 9.10
CA ASP A 56 10.54 -2.00 8.28
C ASP A 56 9.89 -1.84 6.89
N LEU A 57 9.07 -0.79 6.70
CA LEU A 57 8.60 -0.36 5.39
C LEU A 57 9.79 0.16 4.58
N GLN A 58 9.81 -0.13 3.27
CA GLN A 58 10.95 0.16 2.39
C GLN A 58 10.80 1.48 1.64
N GLY A 59 9.59 2.05 1.57
CA GLY A 59 9.40 3.35 0.93
C GLY A 59 7.95 3.73 0.73
N PHE A 60 7.74 4.86 0.07
CA PHE A 60 6.48 5.26 -0.52
C PHE A 60 6.69 6.21 -1.70
N SER A 61 5.64 6.37 -2.50
CA SER A 61 5.49 7.43 -3.49
C SER A 61 4.17 8.17 -3.27
N ILE A 62 4.14 9.45 -3.61
CA ILE A 62 2.94 10.29 -3.59
C ILE A 62 2.80 10.92 -4.96
N TYR A 63 1.63 10.77 -5.57
CA TYR A 63 1.26 11.38 -6.85
C TYR A 63 0.11 12.35 -6.63
N ASN A 64 0.15 13.51 -7.29
CA ASN A 64 -1.03 14.35 -7.42
C ASN A 64 -1.89 13.80 -8.57
N SER A 65 -3.15 13.49 -8.26
CA SER A 65 -4.14 13.01 -9.21
C SER A 65 -5.27 14.00 -9.33
N THR A 66 -5.79 14.16 -10.55
CA THR A 66 -7.00 14.94 -10.84
C THR A 66 -8.19 14.05 -11.24
N SER A 67 -8.02 12.72 -11.18
CA SER A 67 -9.09 11.75 -11.42
C SER A 67 -10.18 11.88 -10.36
N HIS A 68 -11.44 12.03 -10.77
CA HIS A 68 -12.62 12.35 -9.93
C HIS A 68 -12.56 13.71 -9.21
N LYS A 69 -11.55 13.96 -8.39
CA LYS A 69 -11.25 15.24 -7.73
C LYS A 69 -9.75 15.37 -7.50
N GLU A 70 -9.24 16.59 -7.31
CA GLU A 70 -7.81 16.78 -6.98
C GLU A 70 -7.48 16.12 -5.63
N HIS A 71 -6.49 15.24 -5.62
CA HIS A 71 -6.06 14.51 -4.43
C HIS A 71 -4.63 14.00 -4.55
N ASN A 72 -4.02 13.69 -3.41
CA ASN A 72 -2.78 12.93 -3.31
C ASN A 72 -3.10 11.44 -3.25
N HIS A 73 -2.44 10.64 -4.07
CA HIS A 73 -2.45 9.18 -4.02
C HIS A 73 -1.10 8.68 -3.50
N ILE A 74 -1.14 8.05 -2.33
CA ILE A 74 0.02 7.51 -1.62
C ILE A 74 0.09 6.01 -1.91
N ILE A 75 1.26 5.51 -2.28
CA ILE A 75 1.53 4.10 -2.54
C ILE A 75 2.71 3.66 -1.69
N SER A 76 2.55 2.58 -0.94
CA SER A 76 3.61 2.00 -0.12
C SER A 76 4.57 1.15 -0.93
N PHE A 77 5.79 0.99 -0.42
CA PHE A 77 6.74 0.01 -0.92
C PHE A 77 7.25 -0.87 0.22
N GLY A 78 7.10 -2.17 0.03
CA GLY A 78 7.74 -3.20 0.85
C GLY A 78 6.77 -4.25 1.38
N PHE A 79 5.46 -4.11 1.18
CA PHE A 79 4.54 -5.22 1.46
C PHE A 79 4.70 -6.36 0.44
N SER A 80 5.27 -6.07 -0.72
CA SER A 80 5.71 -7.03 -1.73
C SER A 80 7.24 -7.24 -1.73
N GLU A 81 7.72 -8.23 -2.48
CA GLU A 81 9.14 -8.43 -2.74
C GLU A 81 9.64 -7.50 -3.85
N LEU A 82 10.31 -6.42 -3.46
CA LEU A 82 10.81 -5.41 -4.40
C LEU A 82 12.11 -5.84 -5.11
N TYR A 83 13.06 -6.37 -4.34
CA TYR A 83 14.44 -6.61 -4.78
C TYR A 83 14.67 -8.06 -5.18
N GLY A 84 15.58 -8.24 -6.13
CA GLY A 84 16.00 -9.55 -6.58
C GLY A 84 16.62 -10.38 -5.45
N ASP A 85 16.16 -11.62 -5.35
CA ASP A 85 16.69 -12.68 -4.49
C ASP A 85 16.48 -14.03 -5.19
N GLU A 86 17.52 -14.88 -5.26
CA GLU A 86 17.44 -16.19 -5.91
C GLU A 86 16.32 -17.06 -5.33
N HIS A 87 16.08 -16.97 -4.02
CA HIS A 87 15.05 -17.75 -3.35
C HIS A 87 13.62 -17.26 -3.62
N LYS A 88 13.47 -16.06 -4.20
CA LYS A 88 12.17 -15.41 -4.47
C LYS A 88 11.69 -15.56 -5.90
N PHE A 89 12.50 -16.15 -6.77
CA PHE A 89 12.16 -16.35 -8.17
C PHE A 89 10.91 -17.24 -8.34
N MET A 90 9.94 -16.74 -9.11
CA MET A 90 8.70 -17.43 -9.52
C MET A 90 7.91 -18.07 -8.36
N ARG A 91 7.83 -17.37 -7.23
CA ARG A 91 6.88 -17.74 -6.17
C ARG A 91 5.44 -17.44 -6.59
N GLU A 92 4.49 -18.11 -5.96
CA GLU A 92 3.06 -17.86 -6.16
C GLU A 92 2.66 -16.47 -5.64
N ARG A 93 3.22 -16.07 -4.50
CA ARG A 93 2.92 -14.79 -3.85
C ARG A 93 4.20 -14.02 -3.49
N SER A 94 4.16 -12.71 -3.76
CA SER A 94 5.23 -11.77 -3.45
C SER A 94 5.10 -11.26 -2.01
N LYS A 95 5.78 -11.90 -1.05
CA LYS A 95 5.76 -11.55 0.39
C LYS A 95 4.33 -11.56 0.97
N PHE A 96 3.75 -10.40 1.31
CA PHE A 96 2.35 -10.32 1.75
C PHE A 96 1.37 -10.40 0.58
N GLY A 97 1.82 -10.11 -0.64
CA GLY A 97 1.05 -10.23 -1.88
C GLY A 97 0.34 -8.95 -2.29
N TYR A 98 0.66 -7.81 -1.67
CA TYR A 98 0.07 -6.52 -2.00
C TYR A 98 1.01 -5.36 -1.66
N GLU A 99 0.64 -4.16 -2.11
CA GLU A 99 1.05 -2.87 -1.53
C GLU A 99 -0.19 -2.12 -1.02
N LEU A 100 -0.01 -1.25 -0.03
CA LEU A 100 -1.09 -0.42 0.49
C LEU A 100 -1.13 0.92 -0.24
N THR A 101 -2.34 1.39 -0.52
CA THR A 101 -2.59 2.70 -1.10
C THR A 101 -3.51 3.53 -0.22
N PHE A 102 -3.43 4.85 -0.36
CA PHE A 102 -4.29 5.79 0.36
C PHE A 102 -4.52 7.04 -0.48
N ARG A 103 -5.75 7.55 -0.51
CA ARG A 103 -6.09 8.78 -1.24
C ARG A 103 -6.58 9.86 -0.29
N THR A 104 -6.01 11.04 -0.36
CA THR A 104 -6.35 12.19 0.49
C THR A 104 -6.40 13.49 -0.30
N THR A 105 -7.36 14.38 -0.02
CA THR A 105 -7.30 15.75 -0.51
C THR A 105 -6.35 16.63 0.31
N SER A 106 -5.85 16.14 1.44
CA SER A 106 -4.92 16.89 2.28
C SER A 106 -3.57 17.10 1.61
N ILE A 107 -3.06 18.33 1.70
CA ILE A 107 -1.70 18.73 1.31
C ILE A 107 -0.80 19.01 2.52
N GLU A 108 -1.36 18.90 3.72
CA GLU A 108 -0.64 19.20 4.97
C GLU A 108 0.33 18.07 5.32
N GLU A 109 1.60 18.42 5.54
CA GLU A 109 2.67 17.45 5.81
C GLU A 109 2.36 16.58 7.04
N ASP A 110 1.81 17.16 8.10
CA ASP A 110 1.46 16.45 9.35
C ASP A 110 0.39 15.36 9.12
N GLU A 111 -0.58 15.61 8.24
CA GLU A 111 -1.62 14.61 7.91
C GLU A 111 -1.05 13.48 7.05
N ILE A 112 -0.18 13.81 6.10
CA ILE A 112 0.54 12.81 5.30
C ILE A 112 1.43 11.95 6.21
N GLU A 113 2.12 12.54 7.17
CA GLU A 113 2.96 11.82 8.14
C GLU A 113 2.13 10.86 8.99
N LYS A 114 0.94 11.26 9.46
CA LYS A 114 0.01 10.37 10.19
C LYS A 114 -0.40 9.16 9.34
N ILE A 115 -0.73 9.36 8.06
CA ILE A 115 -1.10 8.28 7.14
C ILE A 115 0.07 7.31 6.93
N LEU A 116 1.27 7.83 6.68
CA LEU A 116 2.47 7.01 6.50
C LEU A 116 2.84 6.25 7.79
N THR A 117 2.65 6.87 8.95
CA THR A 117 2.79 6.22 10.26
C THR A 117 1.83 5.05 10.41
N ALA A 118 0.56 5.24 10.01
CA ALA A 118 -0.44 4.18 10.06
C ALA A 118 -0.10 3.00 9.13
N ILE A 119 0.32 3.28 7.89
CA ILE A 119 0.79 2.26 6.94
C ILE A 119 1.98 1.48 7.53
N ASN A 120 2.96 2.15 8.13
CA ASN A 120 4.11 1.51 8.76
C ASN A 120 3.72 0.66 9.99
N ASN A 121 2.74 1.11 10.78
CA ASN A 121 2.23 0.34 11.91
C ASN A 121 1.50 -0.92 11.46
N ILE A 122 0.67 -0.83 10.42
CA ILE A 122 0.03 -2.00 9.79
C ILE A 122 1.12 -2.97 9.27
N TYR A 123 2.15 -2.46 8.61
CA TYR A 123 3.27 -3.27 8.15
C TYR A 123 3.92 -4.06 9.29
N LYS A 124 4.26 -3.36 10.38
CA LYS A 124 4.89 -3.96 11.58
C LYS A 124 4.00 -5.04 12.19
N TYR A 125 2.70 -4.76 12.29
CA TYR A 125 1.73 -5.72 12.78
C TYR A 125 1.70 -6.98 11.92
N ASN A 126 1.53 -6.84 10.60
CA ASN A 126 1.46 -7.98 9.67
C ASN A 126 2.73 -8.83 9.69
N LYS A 127 3.90 -8.18 9.78
CA LYS A 127 5.18 -8.87 9.95
C LYS A 127 5.26 -9.66 11.25
N LYS A 128 4.74 -9.12 12.35
CA LYS A 128 4.77 -9.77 13.68
C LYS A 128 3.74 -10.89 13.81
N SER A 129 2.52 -10.68 13.30
CA SER A 129 1.39 -11.60 13.45
C SER A 129 1.30 -12.65 12.35
N SER A 130 1.99 -12.44 11.22
CA SER A 130 1.81 -13.22 9.98
C SER A 130 0.37 -13.19 9.46
N ILE A 131 -0.40 -12.16 9.81
CA ILE A 131 -1.74 -11.90 9.27
C ILE A 131 -1.60 -11.10 7.98
N TYR A 132 -2.32 -11.53 6.95
CA TYR A 132 -2.41 -10.88 5.65
C TYR A 132 -3.73 -10.14 5.56
N LEU A 133 -3.72 -8.97 4.92
CA LEU A 133 -4.98 -8.28 4.59
C LEU A 133 -5.60 -8.92 3.35
N GLU A 134 -6.92 -8.96 3.35
CA GLU A 134 -7.74 -9.32 2.20
C GLU A 134 -8.53 -8.08 1.73
N GLU A 135 -9.17 -8.18 0.57
CA GLU A 135 -10.10 -7.14 0.13
C GLU A 135 -11.40 -7.19 0.94
N ASN A 136 -12.06 -6.04 1.08
CA ASN A 136 -13.36 -5.90 1.75
C ASN A 136 -13.31 -6.43 3.19
N ILE A 137 -12.32 -5.97 3.95
CA ILE A 137 -12.23 -6.15 5.39
C ILE A 137 -12.16 -4.78 6.07
N PHE A 138 -12.34 -4.74 7.39
CA PHE A 138 -12.04 -3.56 8.18
C PHE A 138 -11.01 -3.87 9.26
N ILE A 139 -10.23 -2.87 9.62
CA ILE A 139 -9.18 -2.92 10.64
C ILE A 139 -9.60 -1.99 11.78
N ASP A 140 -9.64 -2.50 13.00
CA ASP A 140 -9.58 -1.63 14.18
C ASP A 140 -8.11 -1.21 14.38
N TYR A 141 -7.81 0.01 13.98
CA TYR A 141 -6.44 0.50 13.97
C TYR A 141 -5.95 0.81 15.39
N ARG A 142 -6.84 1.25 16.29
CA ARG A 142 -6.47 1.56 17.69
C ARG A 142 -6.13 0.29 18.46
N GLU A 143 -6.88 -0.80 18.24
CA GLU A 143 -6.53 -2.11 18.80
C GLU A 143 -5.20 -2.65 18.25
N LEU A 144 -4.84 -2.30 17.01
CA LEU A 144 -3.59 -2.73 16.38
C LEU A 144 -2.36 -2.07 17.03
N ILE A 145 -2.44 -0.77 17.32
CA ILE A 145 -1.31 0.00 17.86
C ILE A 145 -1.26 0.08 19.39
N ASP A 146 -2.36 -0.27 20.08
CA ASP A 146 -2.49 -0.16 21.55
C ASP A 146 -2.27 1.28 22.08
N GLU A 147 -2.65 2.28 21.28
CA GLU A 147 -2.45 3.70 21.55
C GLU A 147 -3.63 4.54 21.02
N ASP A 148 -3.82 5.74 21.58
CA ASP A 148 -4.81 6.69 21.10
C ASP A 148 -4.38 7.30 19.76
N SER A 149 -5.22 7.12 18.73
CA SER A 149 -5.05 7.74 17.42
C SER A 149 -6.29 8.50 16.98
N SER A 150 -6.09 9.59 16.25
CA SER A 150 -7.19 10.32 15.58
C SER A 150 -7.91 9.43 14.57
N ILE A 151 -7.22 8.46 13.97
CA ILE A 151 -7.81 7.46 13.09
C ILE A 151 -8.34 6.30 13.94
N ALA A 152 -9.63 5.98 13.84
CA ALA A 152 -10.20 4.88 14.61
C ALA A 152 -9.93 3.52 13.95
N GLY A 153 -10.08 3.45 12.64
CA GLY A 153 -9.88 2.23 11.87
C GLY A 153 -9.77 2.51 10.38
N PHE A 154 -9.69 1.44 9.60
CA PHE A 154 -9.72 1.48 8.15
C PHE A 154 -10.72 0.49 7.58
N ILE A 155 -11.38 0.86 6.50
CA ILE A 155 -11.93 -0.10 5.53
C ILE A 155 -10.84 -0.35 4.49
N VAL A 156 -10.66 -1.62 4.12
CA VAL A 156 -9.68 -2.06 3.12
C VAL A 156 -10.43 -2.54 1.89
N THR A 157 -10.16 -1.93 0.74
CA THR A 157 -10.74 -2.30 -0.56
C THR A 157 -9.62 -2.50 -1.58
N LYS A 158 -9.93 -3.00 -2.78
CA LYS A 158 -8.99 -2.90 -3.89
C LYS A 158 -8.84 -1.45 -4.35
N ASP A 159 -7.63 -1.07 -4.72
CA ASP A 159 -7.43 0.17 -5.45
C ASP A 159 -8.24 0.14 -6.76
N LYS A 160 -8.96 1.22 -7.02
CA LYS A 160 -9.90 1.31 -8.15
C LYS A 160 -9.23 1.61 -9.48
N GLU A 161 -7.98 2.07 -9.45
CA GLU A 161 -7.24 2.46 -10.65
C GLU A 161 -6.01 1.57 -10.89
N LEU A 162 -5.34 1.09 -9.84
CA LEU A 162 -4.17 0.23 -9.97
C LEU A 162 -4.56 -1.26 -10.12
N PRO A 163 -4.15 -1.93 -11.20
CA PRO A 163 -4.48 -3.34 -11.42
C PRO A 163 -3.57 -4.27 -10.61
N SER A 164 -4.03 -5.50 -10.39
CA SER A 164 -3.19 -6.60 -9.92
C SER A 164 -2.02 -6.87 -10.88
N LEU A 165 -0.85 -7.16 -10.32
CA LEU A 165 0.38 -7.41 -11.08
C LEU A 165 0.87 -8.85 -10.93
N ASP A 166 1.26 -9.46 -12.05
CA ASP A 166 1.98 -10.75 -12.08
C ASP A 166 3.49 -10.51 -12.16
N THR A 167 4.13 -10.27 -11.01
CA THR A 167 5.58 -10.01 -10.96
C THR A 167 6.39 -11.30 -11.04
N ILE A 168 7.71 -11.17 -11.23
CA ILE A 168 8.63 -12.32 -11.18
C ILE A 168 8.74 -12.96 -9.78
N HIS A 169 8.32 -12.26 -8.73
CA HIS A 169 8.28 -12.75 -7.35
C HIS A 169 6.90 -13.22 -6.91
N GLY A 170 5.91 -13.22 -7.82
CA GLY A 170 4.53 -13.62 -7.54
C GLY A 170 3.55 -12.46 -7.63
N LYS A 171 2.28 -12.74 -7.33
CA LYS A 171 1.19 -11.76 -7.45
C LYS A 171 1.35 -10.61 -6.45
N VAL A 172 1.04 -9.39 -6.90
CA VAL A 172 0.93 -8.16 -6.08
C VAL A 172 -0.39 -7.48 -6.39
N ASP A 173 -1.26 -7.34 -5.39
CA ASP A 173 -2.48 -6.54 -5.45
C ASP A 173 -2.24 -5.13 -4.85
N PHE A 174 -3.09 -4.16 -5.17
CA PHE A 174 -3.09 -2.87 -4.50
C PHE A 174 -4.33 -2.76 -3.62
N LEU A 175 -4.12 -2.59 -2.31
CA LEU A 175 -5.19 -2.49 -1.32
C LEU A 175 -5.29 -1.06 -0.80
N GLN A 176 -6.41 -0.40 -1.09
CA GLN A 176 -6.66 0.95 -0.65
C GLN A 176 -7.26 0.98 0.76
N LEU A 177 -6.63 1.76 1.62
CA LEU A 177 -7.12 2.09 2.95
C LEU A 177 -8.04 3.32 2.87
N HIS A 178 -9.24 3.21 3.43
CA HIS A 178 -10.14 4.33 3.68
C HIS A 178 -10.34 4.50 5.19
N PRO A 179 -9.97 5.65 5.80
CA PRO A 179 -10.07 5.81 7.24
C PRO A 179 -11.53 5.91 7.65
N ILE A 180 -11.85 5.38 8.82
CA ILE A 180 -13.19 5.43 9.39
C ILE A 180 -13.17 6.02 10.80
N ASP A 181 -14.26 6.69 11.16
CA ASP A 181 -14.46 7.24 12.49
C ASP A 181 -14.95 6.18 13.50
N CYS A 182 -15.02 6.57 14.78
CA CYS A 182 -15.46 5.69 15.85
C CYS A 182 -16.90 5.18 15.65
N CYS A 183 -17.77 6.00 15.05
CA CYS A 183 -19.17 5.67 14.81
C CYS A 183 -19.30 4.55 13.77
N THR A 184 -18.58 4.70 12.66
CA THR A 184 -18.52 3.73 11.56
C THR A 184 -17.88 2.43 12.04
N LEU A 185 -16.75 2.52 12.76
CA LEU A 185 -16.09 1.35 13.35
C LEU A 185 -17.00 0.59 14.33
N SER A 186 -17.71 1.30 15.21
CA SER A 186 -18.67 0.69 16.15
C SER A 186 -19.83 0.01 15.41
N THR A 187 -20.27 0.61 14.30
CA THR A 187 -21.32 0.07 13.44
C THR A 187 -20.86 -1.24 12.80
N LEU A 188 -19.66 -1.27 12.23
CA LEU A 188 -19.03 -2.47 11.67
C LEU A 188 -18.87 -3.57 12.72
N LYS A 189 -18.33 -3.24 13.90
CA LYS A 189 -18.17 -4.20 15.01
C LYS A 189 -19.49 -4.76 15.53
N SER A 190 -20.58 -4.00 15.44
CA SER A 190 -21.89 -4.47 15.88
C SER A 190 -22.49 -5.58 15.00
N GLY A 191 -21.97 -5.74 13.77
CA GLY A 191 -22.47 -6.70 12.77
C GLY A 191 -23.89 -6.40 12.27
N LYS A 192 -24.44 -5.21 12.58
CA LYS A 192 -25.80 -4.82 12.17
C LYS A 192 -25.92 -4.52 10.68
N PHE A 193 -24.83 -4.08 10.07
CA PHE A 193 -24.73 -3.77 8.64
C PHE A 193 -23.59 -4.58 8.05
N LYS A 194 -23.72 -4.98 6.78
CA LYS A 194 -22.62 -5.62 6.07
C LYS A 194 -21.62 -4.58 5.64
N LEU A 195 -20.36 -4.98 5.56
CA LEU A 195 -19.29 -4.09 5.14
C LEU A 195 -19.48 -3.66 3.67
N GLU A 196 -19.98 -4.58 2.83
CA GLU A 196 -20.27 -4.31 1.42
C GLU A 196 -21.31 -3.20 1.28
N ASP A 197 -22.39 -3.23 2.06
CA ASP A 197 -23.43 -2.18 2.04
C ASP A 197 -22.84 -0.81 2.42
N ILE A 198 -21.90 -0.79 3.38
CA ILE A 198 -21.22 0.45 3.80
C ILE A 198 -20.27 0.94 2.71
N ILE A 199 -19.53 0.04 2.07
CA ILE A 199 -18.64 0.38 0.95
C ILE A 199 -19.46 0.96 -0.20
N GLU A 200 -20.58 0.34 -0.57
CA GLU A 200 -21.46 0.83 -1.65
C GLU A 200 -21.90 2.28 -1.37
N VAL A 201 -22.37 2.56 -0.15
CA VAL A 201 -22.78 3.92 0.26
C VAL A 201 -21.61 4.91 0.22
N LEU A 202 -20.41 4.50 0.64
CA LEU A 202 -19.23 5.35 0.57
C LEU A 202 -18.83 5.64 -0.88
N GLU A 203 -19.05 4.70 -1.80
CA GLU A 203 -18.68 4.81 -3.21
C GLU A 203 -19.67 5.62 -4.06
N GLU A 204 -20.92 5.83 -3.62
CA GLU A 204 -21.97 6.51 -4.40
C GLU A 204 -21.52 7.88 -4.94
N ASP A 205 -20.94 8.74 -4.10
CA ASP A 205 -20.43 10.07 -4.47
C ASP A 205 -18.89 10.15 -4.44
N ASN A 206 -18.23 9.07 -4.00
CA ASN A 206 -16.78 8.97 -3.87
C ASN A 206 -16.27 7.62 -4.41
N PRO A 207 -16.38 7.38 -5.73
CA PRO A 207 -16.02 6.11 -6.36
C PRO A 207 -14.55 5.71 -6.17
N LEU A 208 -13.68 6.67 -5.87
CA LEU A 208 -12.27 6.44 -5.56
C LEU A 208 -11.97 6.41 -4.05
N LEU A 209 -12.99 6.46 -3.18
CA LEU A 209 -12.86 6.43 -1.72
C LEU A 209 -11.80 7.40 -1.15
N ILE A 210 -11.70 8.59 -1.75
CA ILE A 210 -10.71 9.60 -1.38
C ILE A 210 -11.12 10.26 -0.06
N CYS A 211 -10.24 10.22 0.93
CA CYS A 211 -10.40 10.90 2.22
C CYS A 211 -10.31 12.41 2.06
N ASN A 212 -11.13 13.14 2.81
CA ASN A 212 -11.06 14.60 2.91
C ASN A 212 -10.29 15.04 4.15
#